data_AF-A0A915HJ32-F1
#
_entry.id   AF-A0A915HJ32-F1
#
_cell.length_a   1.000
_cell.length_b   1.000
_cell.length_c   1.000
_cell.angle_alpha   90.00
_cell.angle_beta   90.00
_cell.angle_gamma   90.00
#
_symmetry.space_group_name_H-M   'P 1'
#
loop_
_entity.id
_entity.type
_entity.pdbx_description
1 polymer ?
#
loop_
_entity_poly.entity_id
_entity_poly.type
_entity_poly.pdbx_seq_one_letter_code
_entity_poly.pdbx_strand_id
1 'polypeptide(L)'
;MSMNSRNLFSSYAYLIIGAGTAGCVMVTRLPENPFKKVSLIESGGEEGLGIFDWNFETVQKIGCCEGALDGKARIPWGRTLGGTNILNFMIYIRGHPSDYDQWTRMGNERWSYDEKSESIAVTRLQHPGSHGGDRPIFITEAKPAIFGTHEQ
;
A
#
# COMPACT_ATOMS: atom_id res chain seq x y z
N MET A 1 -15.59 25.37 22.95
CA MET A 1 -14.74 24.69 23.94
C MET A 1 -13.35 24.55 23.34
N SER A 2 -12.35 25.24 23.89
CA SER A 2 -10.96 25.20 23.42
C SER A 2 -10.31 23.91 23.93
N MET A 3 -10.02 22.95 23.04
CA MET A 3 -9.26 21.76 23.40
C MET A 3 -7.79 22.14 23.58
N ASN A 4 -7.31 22.05 24.81
CA ASN A 4 -5.93 22.29 25.21
C ASN A 4 -5.03 21.23 24.55
N SER A 5 -4.06 21.64 23.72
CA SER A 5 -3.23 20.75 22.87
C SER A 5 -2.48 19.66 23.64
N ARG A 6 -2.26 19.86 24.94
CA ARG A 6 -1.58 18.90 25.83
C ARG A 6 -2.38 17.62 26.12
N ASN A 7 -3.70 17.59 25.89
CA ASN A 7 -4.54 16.41 26.17
C ASN A 7 -4.89 15.57 24.94
N LEU A 8 -4.57 16.01 23.72
CA LEU A 8 -5.00 15.33 22.49
C LEU A 8 -4.46 13.89 22.36
N PHE A 9 -3.22 13.67 22.80
CA PHE A 9 -2.55 12.37 22.68
C PHE A 9 -2.86 11.40 23.83
N SER A 10 -3.36 11.90 24.96
CA SER A 10 -3.72 11.07 26.12
C SER A 10 -4.89 10.12 25.87
N SER A 11 -5.62 10.35 24.78
CA SER A 11 -6.86 9.64 24.45
C SER A 11 -6.70 8.49 23.46
N TYR A 12 -5.53 8.31 22.84
CA TYR A 12 -5.30 7.27 21.82
C TYR A 12 -4.32 6.21 22.32
N ALA A 13 -4.65 4.94 22.06
CA ALA A 13 -3.76 3.81 22.35
C ALA A 13 -2.71 3.62 21.25
N TYR A 14 -3.05 3.98 20.00
CA TYR A 14 -2.16 3.85 18.86
C TYR A 14 -2.24 5.10 17.99
N LEU A 15 -1.07 5.54 17.53
CA LEU A 15 -0.92 6.59 16.53
C LEU A 15 -0.23 5.99 15.31
N ILE A 16 -0.94 5.94 14.18
CA ILE A 16 -0.39 5.51 12.89
C ILE A 16 -0.05 6.76 12.08
N ILE A 17 1.19 6.85 11.65
CA ILE A 17 1.70 7.94 10.82
C ILE A 17 1.82 7.41 9.39
N GLY A 18 1.03 7.99 8.49
CA GLY A 18 0.90 7.59 7.09
C GLY A 18 -0.31 6.67 6.88
N ALA A 19 -1.31 7.17 6.15
CA ALA A 19 -2.47 6.42 5.69
C ALA A 19 -2.23 5.80 4.30
N GLY A 20 -1.03 5.26 4.09
CA GLY A 20 -0.70 4.46 2.91
C GLY A 20 -1.19 3.02 3.03
N THR A 21 -0.77 2.16 2.10
CA THR A 21 -1.17 0.74 2.02
C THR A 21 -1.12 0.00 3.36
N ALA A 22 0.02 0.06 4.07
CA ALA A 22 0.18 -0.63 5.35
C ALA A 22 -0.60 0.05 6.49
N GLY A 23 -0.64 1.39 6.52
CA GLY A 23 -1.32 2.16 7.54
C GLY A 23 -2.83 1.90 7.55
N CYS A 24 -3.44 1.88 6.38
CA CYS A 24 -4.85 1.52 6.22
C CYS A 24 -5.14 0.09 6.66
N VAL A 25 -4.26 -0.88 6.35
CA VAL A 25 -4.40 -2.26 6.86
C VAL A 25 -4.32 -2.28 8.39
N MET A 26 -3.34 -1.62 8.99
CA MET A 26 -3.19 -1.61 10.45
C MET A 26 -4.40 -0.99 11.17
N VAL A 27 -4.95 0.13 10.67
CA VAL A 27 -6.10 0.79 11.31
C VAL A 27 -7.34 -0.10 11.34
N THR A 28 -7.49 -1.00 10.36
CA THR A 28 -8.61 -1.96 10.32
C THR A 28 -8.43 -3.18 11.25
N ARG A 29 -7.20 -3.46 11.69
CA ARG A 29 -6.86 -4.67 12.47
C ARG A 29 -6.59 -4.40 13.95
N LEU A 30 -6.04 -3.23 14.29
CA LEU A 30 -5.77 -2.87 15.68
C LEU A 30 -7.01 -2.68 16.59
N PRO A 31 -8.21 -2.30 16.09
CA PRO A 31 -9.39 -2.07 16.94
C PRO A 31 -10.08 -3.30 17.53
N GLU A 32 -9.43 -4.47 17.64
CA GLU A 32 -10.03 -5.69 18.26
C GLU A 32 -10.58 -5.46 19.67
N ASN A 33 -10.13 -4.39 20.34
CA ASN A 33 -10.70 -3.91 21.60
C ASN A 33 -11.37 -2.52 21.38
N PRO A 34 -12.68 -2.38 21.58
CA PRO A 34 -13.42 -1.13 21.34
C PRO A 34 -13.01 0.02 22.27
N PHE A 35 -12.29 -0.27 23.36
CA PHE A 35 -11.76 0.74 24.28
C PHE A 35 -10.44 1.35 23.81
N LYS A 36 -9.77 0.74 22.82
CA LYS A 36 -8.52 1.26 22.26
C LYS A 36 -8.81 2.17 21.06
N LYS A 37 -8.63 3.48 21.25
CA LYS A 37 -8.75 4.45 20.16
C LYS A 37 -7.49 4.44 19.31
N VAL A 38 -7.66 4.38 17.99
CA VAL A 38 -6.57 4.50 17.00
C VAL A 38 -6.71 5.84 16.29
N SER A 39 -5.61 6.58 16.16
CA SER A 39 -5.53 7.77 15.33
C SER A 39 -4.67 7.48 14.11
N LEU A 40 -5.11 7.96 12.94
CA LEU A 40 -4.41 7.85 11.67
C LEU A 40 -4.15 9.26 11.14
N ILE A 41 -2.89 9.56 10.82
CA ILE A 41 -2.48 10.86 10.28
C ILE A 41 -1.91 10.65 8.89
N GLU A 42 -2.38 11.42 7.92
CA GLU A 42 -1.87 11.44 6.54
C GLU A 42 -1.45 12.86 6.15
N SER A 43 -0.36 12.95 5.39
CA SER A 43 0.19 14.18 4.86
C SER A 43 -0.56 14.72 3.64
N GLY A 44 -1.16 13.81 2.87
CA GLY A 44 -1.97 14.11 1.70
C GLY A 44 -3.44 14.40 2.02
N GLY A 45 -4.18 14.79 1.00
CA GLY A 45 -5.63 14.92 1.06
C GLY A 45 -6.36 13.60 0.78
N GLU A 46 -7.68 13.66 0.84
CA GLU A 46 -8.56 12.59 0.36
C GLU A 46 -8.43 12.41 -1.16
N GLU A 47 -8.83 11.24 -1.65
CA GLU A 47 -8.84 10.94 -3.09
C GLU A 47 -9.73 11.93 -3.85
N GLY A 48 -9.26 12.40 -5.01
CA GLY A 48 -9.94 13.45 -5.77
C GLY A 48 -9.23 13.80 -7.09
N LEU A 49 -9.53 14.97 -7.66
CA LEU A 49 -8.82 15.47 -8.85
C LEU A 49 -7.57 16.25 -8.41
N GLY A 50 -6.40 15.63 -8.47
CA GLY A 50 -5.15 16.28 -8.08
C GLY A 50 -3.90 15.44 -8.34
N ILE A 51 -2.73 16.06 -8.19
CA ILE A 51 -1.44 15.36 -8.21
C ILE A 51 -1.19 14.79 -6.82
N PHE A 52 -1.28 13.46 -6.70
CA PHE A 52 -1.02 12.74 -5.45
C PHE A 52 0.41 12.22 -5.35
N ASP A 53 1.35 12.78 -6.10
CA ASP A 53 2.75 12.35 -6.10
C ASP A 53 3.59 13.25 -5.18
N TRP A 54 4.39 12.65 -4.30
CA TRP A 54 5.45 13.36 -3.57
C TRP A 54 6.51 13.95 -4.50
N ASN A 55 6.63 13.42 -5.72
CA ASN A 55 7.57 13.83 -6.74
C ASN A 55 9.03 13.74 -6.27
N PHE A 56 9.37 12.60 -5.65
CA PHE A 56 10.74 12.32 -5.27
C PHE A 56 11.61 12.04 -6.50
N GLU A 57 12.88 12.37 -6.37
CA GLU A 57 13.91 12.08 -7.36
C GLU A 57 15.09 11.39 -6.67
N THR A 58 15.76 10.51 -7.39
CA THR A 58 17.04 9.98 -6.93
C THR A 58 18.11 11.05 -6.96
N VAL A 59 19.14 10.90 -6.13
CA VAL A 59 20.40 11.60 -6.38
C VAL A 59 21.02 11.09 -7.68
N GLN A 60 21.83 11.92 -8.34
CA GLN A 60 22.55 11.50 -9.54
C GLN A 60 23.61 10.45 -9.16
N LYS A 61 23.68 9.36 -9.93
CA LYS A 61 24.65 8.28 -9.71
C LYS A 61 25.19 7.77 -11.05
N ILE A 62 26.50 7.75 -11.19
CA ILE A 62 27.19 7.25 -12.39
C ILE A 62 26.75 5.79 -12.67
N GLY A 63 26.41 5.47 -13.92
CA GLY A 63 25.94 4.16 -14.33
C GLY A 63 24.47 3.85 -13.99
N CYS A 64 23.70 4.82 -13.50
CA CYS A 64 22.29 4.65 -13.15
C CYS A 64 21.47 5.78 -13.77
N CYS A 65 20.35 5.44 -14.43
CA CYS A 65 19.39 6.43 -14.97
C CYS A 65 20.01 7.46 -15.93
N GLU A 66 21.08 7.11 -16.66
CA GLU A 66 21.79 8.02 -17.58
C GLU A 66 20.93 8.50 -18.76
N GLY A 67 19.86 7.76 -19.08
CA GLY A 67 18.86 8.19 -20.07
C GLY A 67 17.78 9.13 -19.54
N ALA A 68 17.76 9.44 -18.23
CA ALA A 68 16.84 10.40 -17.65
C ALA A 68 17.38 11.83 -17.76
N LEU A 69 16.47 12.81 -17.78
CA LEU A 69 16.84 14.23 -17.68
C LEU A 69 17.63 14.43 -16.37
N ASP A 70 18.79 15.08 -16.46
CA ASP A 70 19.74 15.30 -15.37
C ASP A 70 20.33 14.03 -14.72
N GLY A 71 20.16 12.85 -15.32
CA GLY A 71 20.68 11.59 -14.79
C GLY A 71 20.03 11.16 -13.47
N LYS A 72 18.78 11.58 -13.22
CA LYS A 72 18.01 11.25 -12.00
C LYS A 72 16.72 10.52 -12.38
N ALA A 73 16.39 9.46 -11.65
CA ALA A 73 15.08 8.83 -11.79
C ALA A 73 14.04 9.55 -10.94
N ARG A 74 12.86 9.75 -11.51
CA ARG A 74 11.66 10.04 -10.73
C ARG A 74 11.19 8.79 -10.01
N ILE A 75 10.84 8.94 -8.74
CA ILE A 75 10.32 7.89 -7.87
C ILE A 75 8.88 8.28 -7.49
N PRO A 76 7.87 7.83 -8.27
CA PRO A 76 6.48 8.16 -7.96
C PRO A 76 6.11 7.57 -6.61
N TRP A 77 5.60 8.41 -5.70
CA TRP A 77 5.24 8.00 -4.35
C TRP A 77 3.94 8.68 -3.94
N GLY A 78 2.97 7.91 -3.46
CA GLY A 78 1.65 8.46 -3.15
C GLY A 78 1.63 9.34 -1.90
N ARG A 79 1.01 10.51 -2.03
CA ARG A 79 0.73 11.53 -1.01
C ARG A 79 -0.77 11.80 -0.95
N THR A 80 -1.51 10.79 -0.51
CA THR A 80 -2.97 10.81 -0.37
C THR A 80 -3.39 9.66 0.53
N LEU A 81 -4.64 9.64 0.98
CA LEU A 81 -5.24 8.47 1.61
C LEU A 81 -5.12 7.26 0.65
N GLY A 82 -4.63 6.12 1.15
CA GLY A 82 -4.27 4.96 0.33
C GLY A 82 -2.82 4.96 -0.18
N GLY A 83 -2.15 6.11 -0.19
CA GLY A 83 -0.73 6.27 -0.55
C GLY A 83 -0.43 5.77 -1.97
N THR A 84 0.72 5.11 -2.15
CA THR A 84 1.15 4.61 -3.47
C THR A 84 0.19 3.56 -4.05
N ASN A 85 -0.74 3.00 -3.26
CA ASN A 85 -1.78 2.12 -3.81
C ASN A 85 -2.69 2.82 -4.84
N ILE A 86 -2.86 4.15 -4.72
CA ILE A 86 -3.69 4.95 -5.64
C ILE A 86 -2.96 5.28 -6.94
N LEU A 87 -1.62 5.25 -6.92
CA LEU A 87 -0.78 5.58 -8.08
C LEU A 87 -0.22 4.34 -8.80
N ASN A 88 -0.36 3.15 -8.21
CA ASN A 88 0.30 1.96 -8.75
C ASN A 88 -0.40 1.43 -10.02
N PHE A 89 0.23 0.47 -10.67
CA PHE A 89 -0.28 -0.15 -11.89
C PHE A 89 -1.25 -1.31 -11.63
N MET A 90 -1.78 -1.45 -10.41
CA MET A 90 -2.69 -2.52 -9.97
C MET A 90 -2.17 -3.96 -10.17
N ILE A 91 -0.88 -4.12 -10.43
CA ILE A 91 -0.25 -5.44 -10.58
C ILE A 91 -0.16 -6.10 -9.20
N TYR A 92 -0.73 -7.31 -9.09
CA TYR A 92 -0.61 -8.14 -7.90
C TYR A 92 0.27 -9.36 -8.18
N ILE A 93 1.44 -9.42 -7.54
CA ILE A 93 2.36 -10.55 -7.58
C ILE A 93 2.80 -10.80 -6.13
N ARG A 94 2.81 -12.07 -5.69
CA ARG A 94 3.19 -12.42 -4.32
C ARG A 94 4.70 -12.40 -4.10
N GLY A 95 5.50 -12.69 -5.12
CA GLY A 95 6.95 -12.91 -4.98
C GLY A 95 7.29 -14.39 -4.94
N HIS A 96 8.58 -14.71 -5.07
CA HIS A 96 9.04 -16.10 -5.10
C HIS A 96 9.24 -16.62 -3.66
N PRO A 97 8.94 -17.89 -3.35
CA PRO A 97 9.10 -18.43 -1.98
C PRO A 97 10.47 -18.17 -1.34
N SER A 98 11.54 -18.23 -2.13
CA SER A 98 12.91 -18.00 -1.64
C SER A 98 13.13 -16.60 -1.06
N ASP A 99 12.37 -15.59 -1.50
CA ASP A 99 12.48 -14.22 -1.01
C ASP A 99 12.09 -14.16 0.49
N TYR A 100 11.06 -14.92 0.87
CA TYR A 100 10.57 -15.03 2.24
C TYR A 100 11.49 -15.91 3.09
N ASP A 101 11.94 -17.04 2.56
CA ASP A 101 12.86 -17.93 3.28
C ASP A 101 14.22 -17.26 3.53
N GLN A 102 14.60 -16.29 2.69
CA GLN A 102 15.75 -15.44 2.96
C GLN A 102 15.54 -14.57 4.21
N TRP A 103 14.34 -14.03 4.43
CA TRP A 103 14.03 -13.27 5.65
C TRP A 103 14.14 -14.13 6.90
N THR A 104 13.67 -15.39 6.85
CA THR A 104 13.87 -16.37 7.91
C THR A 104 15.35 -16.63 8.18
N ARG A 105 16.16 -16.82 7.13
CA ARG A 105 17.61 -17.00 7.28
C ARG A 105 18.32 -15.79 7.89
N MET A 106 17.75 -14.59 7.78
CA MET A 106 18.24 -13.38 8.46
C MET A 106 17.77 -13.27 9.92
N GLY A 107 17.14 -14.31 10.48
CA GLY A 107 16.68 -14.37 11.87
C GLY A 107 15.20 -14.00 12.06
N ASN A 108 14.43 -13.79 10.98
CA ASN A 108 13.01 -13.48 11.06
C ASN A 108 12.17 -14.77 10.97
N GLU A 109 12.24 -15.63 11.99
CA GLU A 109 11.73 -17.00 11.93
C GLU A 109 10.27 -17.13 11.45
N ARG A 110 9.41 -16.18 11.83
CA ARG A 110 7.97 -16.13 11.44
C ARG A 110 7.69 -15.48 10.09
N TRP A 111 8.70 -15.37 9.23
CA TRP A 111 8.62 -14.72 7.93
C TRP A 111 8.97 -15.65 6.76
N SER A 112 8.94 -16.97 6.98
CA SER A 112 9.09 -17.95 5.89
C SER A 112 7.90 -17.89 4.94
N TYR A 113 8.04 -18.49 3.75
CA TYR A 113 6.94 -18.50 2.79
C TYR A 113 5.70 -19.20 3.38
N ASP A 114 5.90 -20.33 4.05
CA ASP A 114 4.81 -21.12 4.62
C ASP A 114 4.05 -20.33 5.71
N GLU A 115 4.78 -19.72 6.65
CA GLU A 115 4.20 -18.89 7.73
C GLU A 115 3.44 -17.68 7.17
N LYS A 116 3.93 -17.07 6.09
CA LYS A 116 3.28 -15.89 5.48
C LYS A 116 2.18 -16.23 4.50
N SER A 117 2.19 -17.41 3.89
CA SER A 117 1.24 -17.81 2.85
C SER A 117 -0.21 -17.68 3.32
N GLU A 118 -0.49 -17.99 4.59
CA GLU A 118 -1.82 -17.84 5.20
C GLU A 118 -2.23 -16.38 5.41
N SER A 119 -1.29 -15.52 5.83
CA SER A 119 -1.53 -14.08 5.97
C SER A 119 -1.71 -13.37 4.63
N ILE A 120 -1.03 -13.84 3.58
CA ILE A 120 -1.13 -13.37 2.19
C ILE A 120 -2.41 -13.89 1.53
N ALA A 121 -2.93 -15.05 1.97
CA ALA A 121 -4.22 -15.60 1.51
C ALA A 121 -5.43 -14.73 1.89
N VAL A 122 -5.25 -13.68 2.71
CA VAL A 122 -6.26 -12.63 2.93
C VAL A 122 -6.60 -11.89 1.63
N THR A 123 -5.71 -11.90 0.64
CA THR A 123 -5.95 -11.48 -0.74
C THR A 123 -6.09 -12.73 -1.62
N ARG A 124 -7.31 -13.23 -1.76
CA ARG A 124 -7.64 -14.34 -2.67
C ARG A 124 -8.19 -13.76 -3.98
N LEU A 125 -7.72 -14.28 -5.11
CA LEU A 125 -8.33 -14.06 -6.41
C LEU A 125 -9.83 -14.36 -6.32
N GLN A 126 -10.66 -13.38 -6.64
CA GLN A 126 -12.09 -13.59 -6.82
C GLN A 126 -12.34 -13.86 -8.30
N HIS A 127 -12.99 -14.99 -8.61
CA HIS A 127 -13.42 -15.30 -9.96
C HIS A 127 -14.56 -14.36 -10.38
N PRO A 128 -14.70 -14.04 -11.68
CA PRO A 128 -15.82 -13.26 -12.18
C PRO A 128 -17.16 -13.89 -11.74
N GLY A 129 -17.99 -13.13 -11.02
CA GLY A 129 -19.27 -13.60 -10.48
C GLY A 129 -19.26 -13.98 -8.99
N SER A 130 -18.11 -13.96 -8.32
CA SER A 130 -18.04 -14.06 -6.86
C SER A 130 -18.49 -12.73 -6.25
N HIS A 131 -19.61 -12.68 -5.54
CA HIS A 131 -19.90 -11.55 -4.64
C HIS A 131 -19.03 -11.70 -3.40
N GLY A 132 -18.34 -10.62 -3.04
CA GLY A 132 -17.23 -10.63 -2.10
C GLY A 132 -17.55 -11.22 -0.74
N GLY A 133 -16.59 -11.98 -0.20
CA GLY A 133 -16.52 -12.14 1.25
C GLY A 133 -16.07 -10.83 1.91
N ASP A 134 -16.18 -10.75 3.24
CA ASP A 134 -15.90 -9.59 4.10
C ASP A 134 -14.42 -9.10 4.12
N ARG A 135 -13.66 -9.26 3.03
CA ARG A 135 -12.22 -8.95 2.96
C ARG A 135 -11.95 -7.66 2.17
N PRO A 136 -11.01 -6.81 2.61
CA PRO A 136 -10.92 -5.42 2.17
C PRO A 136 -10.20 -5.16 0.83
N ILE A 137 -9.54 -6.16 0.21
CA ILE A 137 -8.79 -5.97 -1.05
C ILE A 137 -9.25 -6.99 -2.08
N PHE A 138 -9.73 -6.51 -3.23
CA PHE A 138 -10.22 -7.29 -4.35
C PHE A 138 -9.15 -7.45 -5.42
N ILE A 139 -8.99 -8.67 -5.94
CA ILE A 139 -8.08 -8.97 -7.05
C ILE A 139 -8.87 -9.73 -8.11
N THR A 140 -8.78 -9.26 -9.34
CA THR A 140 -9.35 -9.90 -10.52
C THR A 140 -8.29 -10.00 -11.61
N GLU A 141 -8.52 -10.89 -12.57
CA GLU A 141 -7.72 -10.94 -13.77
C GLU A 141 -7.98 -9.70 -14.63
N ALA A 142 -6.92 -9.14 -15.21
CA ALA A 142 -7.04 -8.06 -16.18
C ALA A 142 -7.80 -8.59 -17.41
N LYS A 143 -8.92 -7.96 -17.76
CA LYS A 143 -9.59 -8.24 -19.02
C LYS A 143 -8.71 -7.70 -20.16
N PRO A 144 -8.50 -8.45 -21.25
CA PRO A 144 -7.82 -7.91 -22.43
C PRO A 144 -8.54 -6.63 -22.88
N ALA A 145 -7.79 -5.56 -23.08
CA ALA A 145 -8.31 -4.41 -23.80
C ALA A 145 -8.60 -4.88 -25.23
N ILE A 146 -9.88 -5.04 -25.56
CA ILE A 146 -10.30 -5.29 -26.94
C ILE A 146 -10.07 -3.97 -27.66
N PHE A 147 -8.88 -3.78 -28.23
CA PHE A 147 -8.67 -2.70 -29.18
C PHE A 147 -9.49 -3.06 -30.42
N GLY A 148 -10.66 -2.45 -30.54
CA GLY A 148 -11.46 -2.56 -31.75
C GLY A 148 -10.59 -2.12 -32.92
N THR A 149 -10.30 -3.04 -33.83
CA THR A 149 -9.83 -2.69 -35.16
C THR A 149 -10.99 -1.94 -35.81
N HIS A 150 -10.97 -0.62 -35.77
CA HIS A 150 -11.72 0.16 -36.74
C HIS A 150 -11.06 -0.08 -38.10
N GLU A 151 -11.55 -1.08 -38.83
CA GLU A 151 -11.37 -1.13 -40.27
C GLU A 151 -12.08 0.10 -40.85
N GLN A 152 -11.33 0.89 -41.63
CA GLN A 152 -11.83 2.01 -42.43
C GLN A 152 -12.58 1.50 -43.66
#